data_AF-A0A6L9KGH8-F1
#
_entry.id   AF-A0A6L9KGH8-F1
#
_cell.length_a   1.000
_cell.length_b   1.000
_cell.length_c   1.000
_cell.angle_alpha   90.00
_cell.angle_beta   90.00
_cell.angle_gamma   90.00
#
_symmetry.space_group_name_H-M   'P 1'
#
loop_
_entity.id
_entity.type
_entity.pdbx_description
1 polymer ?
#
loop_
_entity_poly.entity_id
_entity_poly.type
_entity_poly.pdbx_seq_one_letter_code
_entity_poly.pdbx_strand_id
1 'polypeptide(L)'
;MKRIKLIIFAISLIVSFSFGQIIQNTGTCQKVVSTIQDPTLAQIAGGAAPIITSTIVWQRPALYKSMGAFSGTSGSAASHEGVDYIHGDQSIAEVAIRAAADGKVVYVREGCEQSSMFAHNNTTREAGAGWGNHIVISHKDVIYTRYGHLLINSIRVNNGDSVKAGQIIATMGNSGRSELRHLHFELGTKITAFVPCAMSQNFDRVYNPEQLNYTVTGFKQLKSEFKDIAIYPNPFINLLNIKLNIEKESNLQIDLIDLSGRKIANLFQGMQKVGLTSLNLNIQDDIKQGMYFLKIKIENNSKLITAIKLN
;
A
#
# COMPACT_ATOMS: atom_id res chain seq x y z
N MET A 1 75.91 36.14 -5.31
CA MET A 1 74.46 36.36 -5.26
C MET A 1 73.75 35.03 -5.42
N LYS A 2 73.07 34.55 -4.36
CA LYS A 2 72.52 33.19 -4.22
C LYS A 2 71.23 33.03 -5.03
N ARG A 3 71.12 31.95 -5.82
CA ARG A 3 69.90 31.54 -6.52
C ARG A 3 68.98 30.80 -5.55
N ILE A 4 67.78 31.31 -5.33
CA ILE A 4 66.72 30.68 -4.53
C ILE A 4 65.90 29.78 -5.46
N LYS A 5 65.91 28.46 -5.21
CA LYS A 5 64.97 27.51 -5.82
C LYS A 5 63.70 27.48 -4.97
N LEU A 6 62.57 27.87 -5.56
CA LEU A 6 61.25 27.75 -4.96
C LEU A 6 60.77 26.29 -5.14
N ILE A 7 60.62 25.57 -4.03
CA ILE A 7 60.05 24.20 -4.00
C ILE A 7 58.56 24.35 -3.74
N ILE A 8 57.73 24.04 -4.73
CA ILE A 8 56.27 23.97 -4.59
C ILE A 8 55.92 22.52 -4.23
N PHE A 9 55.46 22.30 -3.00
CA PHE A 9 54.84 21.04 -2.59
C PHE A 9 53.37 21.04 -3.03
N ALA A 10 53.03 20.25 -4.04
CA ALA A 10 51.65 19.94 -4.37
C ALA A 10 51.17 18.77 -3.50
N ILE A 11 50.35 19.05 -2.49
CA ILE A 11 49.64 18.02 -1.73
C ILE A 11 48.40 17.65 -2.55
N SER A 12 48.47 16.53 -3.27
CA SER A 12 47.32 15.96 -3.98
C SER A 12 46.47 15.20 -2.95
N LEU A 13 45.41 15.85 -2.45
CA LEU A 13 44.40 15.19 -1.63
C LEU A 13 43.52 14.33 -2.55
N ILE A 14 43.80 13.03 -2.63
CA ILE A 14 42.95 12.07 -3.34
C ILE A 14 41.73 11.82 -2.44
N VAL A 15 40.63 12.50 -2.71
CA VAL A 15 39.31 12.11 -2.20
C VAL A 15 38.80 11.01 -3.13
N SER A 16 38.94 9.77 -2.71
CA SER A 16 38.38 8.60 -3.39
C SER A 16 36.86 8.57 -3.19
N PHE A 17 36.11 9.18 -4.12
CA PHE A 17 34.70 8.87 -4.26
C PHE A 17 34.56 7.47 -4.87
N SER A 18 34.12 6.51 -4.05
CA SER A 18 33.62 5.22 -4.50
C SER A 18 32.36 5.45 -5.33
N PHE A 19 32.49 5.68 -6.64
CA PHE A 19 31.39 5.54 -7.57
C PHE A 19 30.96 4.07 -7.55
N GLY A 20 29.79 3.78 -6.99
CA GLY A 20 29.13 2.49 -7.17
C GLY A 20 29.04 2.21 -8.68
N GLN A 21 29.43 1.00 -9.08
CA GLN A 21 29.42 0.58 -10.48
C GLN A 21 28.05 0.83 -11.10
N ILE A 22 27.96 1.81 -12.00
CA ILE A 22 26.89 1.87 -12.99
C ILE A 22 27.27 0.82 -14.04
N ILE A 23 26.74 -0.40 -13.91
CA ILE A 23 26.83 -1.39 -14.97
C ILE A 23 25.92 -0.89 -16.10
N GLN A 24 26.49 -0.13 -17.04
CA GLN A 24 25.84 0.18 -18.30
C GLN A 24 25.87 -1.07 -19.18
N ASN A 25 24.85 -1.90 -19.02
CA ASN A 25 24.58 -2.95 -20.00
C ASN A 25 24.10 -2.26 -21.29
N THR A 26 24.67 -2.60 -22.43
CA THR A 26 24.40 -2.03 -23.76
C THR A 26 23.02 -2.39 -24.34
N GLY A 27 22.08 -2.79 -23.48
CA GLY A 27 20.65 -2.91 -23.79
C GLY A 27 19.86 -1.77 -23.13
N THR A 28 18.64 -1.52 -23.61
CA THR A 28 17.68 -0.63 -22.92
C THR A 28 17.62 -0.96 -21.44
N CYS A 29 18.00 0.01 -20.61
CA CYS A 29 18.12 -0.09 -19.17
C CYS A 29 16.82 -0.53 -18.49
N GLN A 30 16.83 -1.78 -18.05
CA GLN A 30 15.67 -2.45 -17.50
C GLN A 30 15.33 -1.93 -16.10
N LYS A 31 16.35 -1.72 -15.25
CA LYS A 31 16.21 -1.24 -13.87
C LYS A 31 17.47 -0.50 -13.42
N VAL A 32 17.33 0.44 -12.50
CA VAL A 32 18.47 1.04 -11.76
C VAL A 32 18.65 0.27 -10.47
N VAL A 33 19.82 -0.34 -10.26
CA VAL A 33 20.17 -1.01 -9.00
C VAL A 33 21.20 -0.15 -8.28
N SER A 34 20.82 0.48 -7.17
CA SER A 34 21.73 1.34 -6.41
C SER A 34 21.22 1.63 -5.00
N THR A 35 22.11 1.53 -4.02
CA THR A 35 21.92 1.91 -2.61
C THR A 35 22.12 3.40 -2.35
N ILE A 36 22.49 4.18 -3.38
CA ILE A 36 22.91 5.58 -3.24
C ILE A 36 21.74 6.49 -2.85
N GLN A 37 22.04 7.48 -2.01
CA GLN A 37 21.17 8.62 -1.73
C GLN A 37 21.05 9.51 -2.97
N ASP A 38 19.82 9.73 -3.42
CA ASP A 38 19.56 10.61 -4.56
C ASP A 38 19.16 12.01 -4.04
N PRO A 39 19.68 13.09 -4.64
CA PRO A 39 19.35 14.45 -4.25
C PRO A 39 18.01 14.85 -4.86
N THR A 40 16.91 14.61 -4.14
CA THR A 40 15.61 15.17 -4.49
C THR A 40 15.15 16.18 -3.44
N LEU A 41 14.34 17.14 -3.89
CA LEU A 41 13.66 18.10 -3.03
C LEU A 41 12.24 17.62 -2.76
N ALA A 42 11.61 18.17 -1.72
CA ALA A 42 10.20 17.96 -1.47
C ALA A 42 9.36 18.33 -2.70
N GLN A 43 8.43 17.45 -3.07
CA GLN A 43 7.56 17.64 -4.23
C GLN A 43 6.48 18.68 -3.92
N ILE A 44 6.06 19.44 -4.93
CA ILE A 44 5.06 20.49 -4.75
C ILE A 44 3.66 19.90 -4.87
N ALA A 45 2.80 20.16 -3.87
CA ALA A 45 1.41 19.77 -3.91
C ALA A 45 0.66 20.54 -5.02
N GLY A 46 -0.13 19.80 -5.80
CA GLY A 46 -1.18 20.34 -6.65
C GLY A 46 -2.46 20.63 -5.85
N GLY A 47 -3.39 21.35 -6.48
CA GLY A 47 -4.73 21.53 -5.95
C GLY A 47 -5.59 20.31 -6.21
N ALA A 48 -6.59 20.44 -7.09
CA ALA A 48 -7.32 19.28 -7.59
C ALA A 48 -6.44 18.46 -8.53
N ALA A 49 -6.55 17.13 -8.46
CA ALA A 49 -6.01 16.25 -9.49
C ALA A 49 -6.53 16.68 -10.88
N PRO A 50 -5.71 16.64 -11.93
CA PRO A 50 -6.14 17.07 -13.26
C PRO A 50 -7.33 16.22 -13.72
N ILE A 51 -8.42 16.88 -14.13
CA ILE A 51 -9.55 16.20 -14.77
C ILE A 51 -9.12 15.91 -16.21
N ILE A 52 -8.88 14.65 -16.51
CA ILE A 52 -8.41 14.21 -17.83
C ILE A 52 -9.58 13.82 -18.71
N THR A 53 -9.45 14.14 -20.01
CA THR A 53 -10.44 13.92 -21.08
C THR A 53 -10.74 12.45 -21.39
N SER A 54 -10.03 11.52 -20.72
CA SER A 54 -10.28 10.09 -20.79
C SER A 54 -10.34 9.49 -19.39
N THR A 55 -11.41 8.74 -19.11
CA THR A 55 -11.62 8.13 -17.79
C THR A 55 -10.61 7.02 -17.56
N ILE A 56 -9.52 7.31 -16.85
CA ILE A 56 -8.65 6.27 -16.31
C ILE A 56 -9.44 5.52 -15.25
N VAL A 57 -9.51 4.19 -15.41
CA VAL A 57 -10.14 3.29 -14.45
C VAL A 57 -9.10 2.97 -13.38
N TRP A 58 -9.24 3.62 -12.23
CA TRP A 58 -8.33 3.41 -11.11
C TRP A 58 -8.76 2.20 -10.29
N GLN A 59 -7.78 1.54 -9.70
CA GLN A 59 -7.96 0.62 -8.61
C GLN A 59 -6.96 0.90 -7.51
N ARG A 60 -7.33 0.51 -6.30
CA ARG A 60 -6.41 0.57 -5.19
C ARG A 60 -5.18 -0.30 -5.50
N PRO A 61 -3.96 0.09 -5.11
CA PRO A 61 -2.75 -0.67 -5.43
C PRO A 61 -2.36 -1.72 -4.37
N ALA A 62 -2.94 -1.68 -3.17
CA ALA A 62 -2.64 -2.65 -2.11
C ALA A 62 -3.83 -2.90 -1.16
N LEU A 63 -3.79 -4.04 -0.46
CA LEU A 63 -4.56 -4.24 0.76
C LEU A 63 -3.88 -3.52 1.92
N TYR A 64 -4.68 -2.95 2.83
CA TYR A 64 -4.20 -2.18 3.98
C TYR A 64 -5.16 -2.30 5.16
N LYS A 65 -4.65 -2.01 6.36
CA LYS A 65 -5.40 -1.98 7.63
C LYS A 65 -5.60 -0.55 8.13
N SER A 66 -4.63 0.32 7.89
CA SER A 66 -4.65 1.75 8.21
C SER A 66 -3.98 2.54 7.09
N MET A 67 -4.23 3.85 7.05
CA MET A 67 -3.72 4.71 5.98
C MET A 67 -3.10 5.98 6.54
N GLY A 68 -1.90 6.32 6.08
CA GLY A 68 -1.31 7.64 6.25
C GLY A 68 -1.84 8.58 5.17
N ALA A 69 -2.39 9.73 5.56
CA ALA A 69 -3.03 10.65 4.62
C ALA A 69 -2.01 11.55 3.92
N PHE A 70 -2.27 11.86 2.65
CA PHE A 70 -1.59 12.94 1.92
C PHE A 70 -1.68 14.25 2.70
N SER A 71 -0.60 15.03 2.69
CA SER A 71 -0.54 16.32 3.37
C SER A 71 0.25 17.33 2.54
N GLY A 72 -0.44 18.34 2.05
CA GLY A 72 0.16 19.40 1.25
C GLY A 72 -0.84 20.50 0.93
N THR A 73 -0.32 21.72 0.84
CA THR A 73 -1.08 22.89 0.40
C THR A 73 -0.74 23.17 -1.05
N SER A 74 -1.75 23.27 -1.92
CA SER A 74 -1.56 23.56 -3.35
C SER A 74 -0.58 24.71 -3.57
N GLY A 75 0.46 24.48 -4.36
CA GLY A 75 1.50 25.46 -4.65
C GLY A 75 2.73 25.39 -3.74
N SER A 76 2.64 24.69 -2.61
CA SER A 76 3.71 24.55 -1.62
C SER A 76 4.30 23.13 -1.62
N ALA A 77 5.50 22.97 -1.06
CA ALA A 77 6.05 21.66 -0.78
C ALA A 77 5.08 20.84 0.07
N ALA A 78 4.79 19.60 -0.36
CA ALA A 78 4.00 18.68 0.42
C ALA A 78 4.82 18.19 1.62
N SER A 79 4.18 18.09 2.78
CA SER A 79 4.78 17.43 3.95
C SER A 79 4.67 15.91 3.85
N HIS A 80 3.67 15.41 3.10
CA HIS A 80 3.51 14.03 2.72
C HIS A 80 2.96 13.92 1.29
N GLU A 81 3.78 13.39 0.39
CA GLU A 81 3.66 13.51 -1.08
C GLU A 81 2.69 12.48 -1.70
N GLY A 82 2.19 11.55 -0.90
CA GLY A 82 1.30 10.47 -1.31
C GLY A 82 0.41 10.00 -0.16
N VAL A 83 -0.13 8.80 -0.27
CA VAL A 83 -0.78 8.09 0.84
C VAL A 83 0.02 6.85 1.21
N ASP A 84 -0.01 6.49 2.48
CA ASP A 84 0.64 5.28 2.97
C ASP A 84 -0.39 4.20 3.22
N TYR A 85 -0.42 3.16 2.39
CA TYR A 85 -1.22 1.97 2.62
C TYR A 85 -0.49 1.02 3.58
N ILE A 86 -0.85 1.07 4.87
CA ILE A 86 -0.16 0.35 5.94
C ILE A 86 -0.80 -1.01 6.19
N HIS A 87 0.01 -2.07 6.23
CA HIS A 87 -0.44 -3.42 6.59
C HIS A 87 0.38 -4.01 7.74
N GLY A 88 -0.02 -3.71 8.98
CA GLY A 88 0.71 -4.12 10.18
C GLY A 88 0.52 -5.57 10.65
N ASP A 89 -0.30 -6.37 9.97
CA ASP A 89 -0.58 -7.76 10.39
C ASP A 89 0.62 -8.69 10.11
N GLN A 90 1.35 -9.05 11.16
CA GLN A 90 2.57 -9.86 11.06
C GLN A 90 2.29 -11.32 10.66
N SER A 91 1.03 -11.78 10.74
CA SER A 91 0.66 -13.13 10.28
C SER A 91 0.63 -13.26 8.76
N ILE A 92 0.51 -12.13 8.05
CA ILE A 92 0.58 -12.08 6.59
C ILE A 92 2.05 -11.86 6.20
N ALA A 93 2.67 -12.85 5.57
CA ALA A 93 4.07 -12.77 5.15
C ALA A 93 4.31 -11.66 4.11
N GLU A 94 3.47 -11.62 3.06
CA GLU A 94 3.62 -10.69 1.94
C GLU A 94 2.29 -10.03 1.58
N VAL A 95 2.36 -8.75 1.20
CA VAL A 95 1.21 -8.01 0.67
C VAL A 95 1.55 -7.59 -0.76
N ALA A 96 0.80 -8.12 -1.72
CA ALA A 96 1.03 -7.82 -3.14
C ALA A 96 0.71 -6.35 -3.45
N ILE A 97 1.60 -5.71 -4.21
CA ILE A 97 1.41 -4.39 -4.81
C ILE A 97 0.99 -4.58 -6.26
N ARG A 98 -0.08 -3.89 -6.64
CA ARG A 98 -0.69 -3.97 -7.97
C ARG A 98 -0.64 -2.62 -8.67
N ALA A 99 -0.52 -2.64 -10.00
CA ALA A 99 -0.66 -1.44 -10.80
C ALA A 99 -2.06 -0.83 -10.61
N ALA A 100 -2.14 0.43 -10.22
CA ALA A 100 -3.38 1.14 -9.94
C ALA A 100 -4.22 1.42 -11.20
N ALA A 101 -3.60 1.41 -12.38
CA ALA A 101 -4.27 1.56 -13.66
C ALA A 101 -3.41 0.96 -14.76
N ASP A 102 -3.99 0.80 -15.95
CA ASP A 102 -3.25 0.49 -17.17
C ASP A 102 -2.18 1.55 -17.42
N GLY A 103 -0.99 1.15 -17.83
CA GLY A 103 0.10 2.08 -18.06
C GLY A 103 1.37 1.43 -18.57
N LYS A 104 2.41 2.25 -18.68
CA LYS A 104 3.76 1.82 -19.04
C LYS A 104 4.71 2.14 -17.91
N VAL A 105 5.50 1.16 -17.49
CA VAL A 105 6.56 1.32 -16.49
C VAL A 105 7.66 2.18 -17.11
N VAL A 106 7.97 3.31 -16.47
CA VAL A 106 8.94 4.30 -17.00
C VAL A 106 10.16 4.48 -16.11
N TYR A 107 10.08 4.04 -14.86
CA TYR A 107 11.21 4.06 -13.95
C TYR A 107 11.10 2.93 -12.94
N VAL A 108 12.21 2.23 -12.69
CA VAL A 108 12.33 1.17 -11.70
C VAL A 108 13.65 1.35 -10.96
N ARG A 109 13.57 1.48 -9.64
CA ARG A 109 14.71 1.52 -8.72
C ARG A 109 14.67 0.32 -7.79
N GLU A 110 15.79 -0.40 -7.74
CA GLU A 110 16.07 -1.53 -6.86
C GLU A 110 17.41 -1.33 -6.12
N GLY A 111 17.71 -2.25 -5.20
CA GLY A 111 18.96 -2.27 -4.43
C GLY A 111 18.94 -1.42 -3.17
N CYS A 112 17.82 -0.77 -2.84
CA CYS A 112 17.65 -0.07 -1.57
C CYS A 112 17.38 -1.11 -0.47
N GLU A 113 18.30 -1.20 0.48
CA GLU A 113 18.21 -2.10 1.63
C GLU A 113 17.07 -1.69 2.60
N GLN A 114 16.68 -2.63 3.46
CA GLN A 114 15.74 -2.40 4.56
C GLN A 114 16.16 -3.19 5.81
N SER A 115 15.90 -2.65 7.00
CA SER A 115 16.25 -3.31 8.27
C SER A 115 15.35 -4.50 8.61
N SER A 116 14.14 -4.23 9.13
CA SER A 116 13.11 -5.22 9.44
C SER A 116 11.80 -4.80 8.81
N MET A 117 10.87 -5.73 8.61
CA MET A 117 9.59 -5.42 7.98
C MET A 117 8.68 -4.57 8.88
N PHE A 118 8.80 -4.67 10.21
CA PHE A 118 7.81 -4.16 11.16
C PHE A 118 8.40 -3.20 12.20
N ALA A 119 9.53 -2.57 11.89
CA ALA A 119 10.12 -1.54 12.74
C ALA A 119 10.76 -0.45 11.87
N HIS A 120 11.20 0.62 12.54
CA HIS A 120 11.85 1.75 11.90
C HIS A 120 13.02 1.30 10.98
N ASN A 121 13.00 1.76 9.73
CA ASN A 121 14.11 1.50 8.83
C ASN A 121 15.29 2.43 9.14
N ASN A 122 16.40 1.86 9.61
CA ASN A 122 17.64 2.58 9.93
C ASN A 122 18.68 2.51 8.81
N THR A 123 18.45 1.69 7.77
CA THR A 123 19.43 1.44 6.72
C THR A 123 19.10 2.26 5.48
N THR A 124 20.07 3.04 4.99
CA THR A 124 19.99 3.75 3.71
C THR A 124 18.67 4.49 3.48
N ARG A 125 18.19 5.24 4.49
CA ARG A 125 16.86 5.86 4.49
C ARG A 125 16.62 6.78 3.28
N GLU A 126 17.67 7.44 2.82
CA GLU A 126 17.61 8.38 1.68
C GLU A 126 17.86 7.69 0.33
N ALA A 127 18.03 6.36 0.30
CA ALA A 127 18.21 5.62 -0.95
C ALA A 127 16.96 5.75 -1.83
N GLY A 128 17.18 5.97 -3.12
CA GLY A 128 16.09 6.28 -4.04
C GLY A 128 15.31 7.52 -3.62
N ALA A 129 16.00 8.54 -3.08
CA ALA A 129 15.43 9.82 -2.67
C ALA A 129 14.40 9.73 -1.54
N GLY A 130 14.56 8.73 -0.66
CA GLY A 130 13.62 8.46 0.42
C GLY A 130 12.51 7.48 0.05
N TRP A 131 12.19 7.28 -1.24
CA TRP A 131 11.19 6.29 -1.65
C TRP A 131 11.69 4.85 -1.55
N GLY A 132 12.99 4.60 -1.39
CA GLY A 132 13.53 3.24 -1.36
C GLY A 132 13.42 2.55 -2.72
N ASN A 133 13.13 1.25 -2.73
CA ASN A 133 12.82 0.53 -3.96
C ASN A 133 11.47 1.00 -4.46
N HIS A 134 11.38 1.39 -5.72
CA HIS A 134 10.14 1.96 -6.24
C HIS A 134 9.96 1.80 -7.74
N ILE A 135 8.70 1.88 -8.15
CA ILE A 135 8.26 1.84 -9.54
C ILE A 135 7.53 3.15 -9.85
N VAL A 136 7.73 3.68 -11.04
CA VAL A 136 6.89 4.73 -11.61
C VAL A 136 6.20 4.20 -12.86
N ILE A 137 4.88 4.31 -12.89
CA ILE A 137 4.05 3.95 -14.04
C ILE A 137 3.50 5.23 -14.65
N SER A 138 3.76 5.42 -15.95
CA SER A 138 3.08 6.42 -16.77
C SER A 138 1.72 5.91 -17.21
N HIS A 139 0.73 6.78 -17.14
CA HIS A 139 -0.62 6.52 -17.61
C HIS A 139 -0.90 7.39 -18.84
N LYS A 140 -2.17 7.71 -19.10
CA LYS A 140 -2.52 8.63 -20.18
C LYS A 140 -2.05 10.05 -19.85
N ASP A 141 -1.72 10.79 -20.91
CA ASP A 141 -1.25 12.17 -20.86
C ASP A 141 0.01 12.33 -20.00
N VAL A 142 -0.04 13.21 -19.00
CA VAL A 142 1.08 13.53 -18.11
C VAL A 142 0.91 12.92 -16.72
N ILE A 143 0.04 11.90 -16.54
CA ILE A 143 -0.23 11.30 -15.23
C ILE A 143 0.70 10.13 -14.95
N TYR A 144 1.19 10.11 -13.72
CA TYR A 144 2.06 9.06 -13.22
C TYR A 144 1.60 8.59 -11.85
N THR A 145 1.90 7.33 -11.54
CA THR A 145 1.82 6.80 -10.18
C THR A 145 3.17 6.29 -9.72
N ARG A 146 3.51 6.51 -8.45
CA ARG A 146 4.71 5.96 -7.81
C ARG A 146 4.31 4.95 -6.74
N TYR A 147 5.06 3.86 -6.67
CA TYR A 147 4.91 2.79 -5.70
C TYR A 147 6.22 2.68 -4.92
N GLY A 148 6.29 3.31 -3.75
CA GLY A 148 7.47 3.40 -2.90
C GLY A 148 7.53 2.33 -1.80
N HIS A 149 8.68 2.29 -1.13
CA HIS A 149 9.04 1.41 -0.02
C HIS A 149 8.89 -0.08 -0.33
N LEU A 150 9.11 -0.48 -1.59
CA LEU A 150 8.92 -1.86 -2.03
C LEU A 150 9.95 -2.79 -1.37
N LEU A 151 9.55 -4.05 -1.19
CA LEU A 151 10.41 -5.08 -0.62
C LEU A 151 11.59 -5.35 -1.56
N ILE A 152 12.79 -5.52 -0.97
CA ILE A 152 14.00 -5.87 -1.71
C ILE A 152 13.78 -7.13 -2.56
N ASN A 153 14.28 -7.12 -3.81
CA ASN A 153 14.17 -8.20 -4.78
C ASN A 153 12.72 -8.65 -5.11
N SER A 154 11.72 -7.80 -4.89
CA SER A 154 10.31 -8.14 -5.15
C SER A 154 9.72 -7.58 -6.43
N ILE A 155 10.39 -6.62 -7.10
CA ILE A 155 9.84 -5.94 -8.29
C ILE A 155 9.83 -6.87 -9.50
N ARG A 156 8.65 -7.06 -10.08
CA ARG A 156 8.33 -8.05 -11.13
C ARG A 156 8.25 -7.45 -12.54
N VAL A 157 8.60 -6.17 -12.68
CA VAL A 157 8.49 -5.41 -13.94
C VAL A 157 9.78 -4.65 -14.23
N ASN A 158 10.01 -4.36 -15.51
CA ASN A 158 11.13 -3.57 -16.00
C ASN A 158 10.65 -2.27 -16.66
N ASN A 159 11.56 -1.31 -16.78
CA ASN A 159 11.36 -0.12 -17.61
C ASN A 159 10.97 -0.54 -19.03
N GLY A 160 9.89 0.03 -19.53
CA GLY A 160 9.33 -0.26 -20.84
C GLY A 160 8.13 -1.20 -20.82
N ASP A 161 7.93 -1.96 -19.74
CA ASP A 161 6.82 -2.92 -19.64
C ASP A 161 5.46 -2.21 -19.68
N SER A 162 4.52 -2.80 -20.41
CA SER A 162 3.11 -2.42 -20.31
C SER A 162 2.46 -3.24 -19.20
N VAL A 163 1.72 -2.57 -18.32
CA VAL A 163 1.02 -3.20 -17.21
C VAL A 163 -0.48 -2.97 -17.32
N LYS A 164 -1.25 -3.95 -16.85
CA LYS A 164 -2.70 -3.82 -16.68
C LYS A 164 -3.05 -3.48 -15.25
N ALA A 165 -4.11 -2.70 -15.07
CA ALA A 165 -4.66 -2.42 -13.77
C ALA A 165 -4.87 -3.75 -13.01
N GLY A 166 -4.29 -3.88 -11.82
CA GLY A 166 -4.43 -5.07 -10.96
C GLY A 166 -3.35 -6.14 -11.15
N GLN A 167 -2.50 -5.98 -12.17
CA GLN A 167 -1.31 -6.78 -12.32
C GLN A 167 -0.40 -6.60 -11.10
N ILE A 168 0.07 -7.71 -10.52
CA ILE A 168 1.05 -7.65 -9.42
C ILE A 168 2.39 -7.19 -9.99
N ILE A 169 2.92 -6.11 -9.43
CA ILE A 169 4.17 -5.49 -9.89
C ILE A 169 5.29 -5.56 -8.84
N ALA A 170 4.95 -5.74 -7.56
CA ALA A 170 5.93 -5.89 -6.46
C ALA A 170 5.27 -6.44 -5.19
N THR A 171 6.05 -6.52 -4.11
CA THR A 171 5.57 -6.81 -2.75
C THR A 171 5.83 -5.59 -1.84
N MET A 172 4.90 -5.32 -0.91
CA MET A 172 4.99 -4.24 0.09
C MET A 172 6.21 -4.48 0.99
N GLY A 173 7.01 -3.44 1.23
CA GLY A 173 8.25 -3.54 1.99
C GLY A 173 8.39 -2.45 3.04
N ASN A 174 9.65 -2.16 3.37
CA ASN A 174 10.03 -1.14 4.36
C ASN A 174 11.36 -0.44 3.96
N SER A 175 11.67 -0.37 2.67
CA SER A 175 12.92 0.25 2.17
C SER A 175 12.80 1.78 2.12
N GLY A 176 13.92 2.50 2.17
CA GLY A 176 13.93 3.97 2.16
C GLY A 176 13.43 4.58 3.48
N ARG A 177 12.79 5.75 3.42
CA ARG A 177 12.38 6.55 4.58
C ARG A 177 11.05 6.06 5.16
N SER A 178 11.07 4.82 5.68
CA SER A 178 9.88 4.10 6.16
C SER A 178 10.00 3.68 7.63
N GLU A 179 8.85 3.67 8.32
CA GLU A 179 8.76 3.41 9.77
C GLU A 179 8.28 1.99 10.10
N LEU A 180 7.59 1.35 9.16
CA LEU A 180 7.05 -0.02 9.23
C LEU A 180 6.53 -0.43 7.84
N ARG A 181 6.13 -1.70 7.66
CA ARG A 181 5.58 -2.19 6.37
C ARG A 181 4.40 -1.37 5.86
N HIS A 182 4.63 -0.67 4.75
CA HIS A 182 3.58 0.04 4.01
C HIS A 182 3.97 0.23 2.54
N LEU A 183 2.97 0.57 1.72
CA LEU A 183 3.19 1.13 0.39
C LEU A 183 3.00 2.63 0.48
N HIS A 184 4.03 3.41 0.15
CA HIS A 184 3.85 4.83 -0.16
C HIS A 184 3.40 4.96 -1.61
N PHE A 185 2.21 5.49 -1.82
CA PHE A 185 1.59 5.61 -3.13
C PHE A 185 1.36 7.07 -3.51
N GLU A 186 1.99 7.50 -4.59
CA GLU A 186 1.84 8.87 -5.09
C GLU A 186 1.05 8.88 -6.39
N LEU A 187 0.26 9.94 -6.57
CA LEU A 187 -0.34 10.37 -7.83
C LEU A 187 0.30 11.70 -8.20
N GLY A 188 0.81 11.82 -9.43
CA GLY A 188 1.46 13.06 -9.86
C GLY A 188 1.32 13.35 -11.33
N THR A 189 1.74 14.56 -11.70
CA THR A 189 1.94 14.95 -13.09
C THR A 189 3.41 15.19 -13.41
N LYS A 190 3.81 14.86 -14.63
CA LYS A 190 5.13 15.21 -15.14
C LYS A 190 5.10 15.50 -16.65
N ILE A 191 5.56 16.69 -17.04
CA ILE A 191 5.64 17.11 -18.45
C ILE A 191 6.88 16.50 -19.10
N THR A 192 7.98 16.43 -18.35
CA THR A 192 9.22 15.82 -18.82
C THR A 192 9.19 14.31 -18.62
N ALA A 193 9.56 13.54 -19.63
CA ALA A 193 9.62 12.09 -19.52
C ALA A 193 10.65 11.67 -18.45
N PHE A 194 10.34 10.61 -17.71
CA PHE A 194 11.30 9.99 -16.80
C PHE A 194 12.48 9.44 -17.59
N VAL A 195 13.69 9.66 -17.08
CA VAL A 195 14.92 9.03 -17.60
C VAL A 195 15.14 7.72 -16.84
N PRO A 196 15.00 6.54 -17.47
CA PRO A 196 14.96 5.25 -16.77
C PRO A 196 16.21 4.88 -15.96
N CYS A 197 17.38 5.46 -16.29
CA CYS A 197 18.66 5.18 -15.63
C CYS A 197 19.26 6.37 -14.89
N ALA A 198 18.51 7.46 -14.77
CA ALA A 198 18.97 8.58 -13.97
C ALA A 198 18.76 8.28 -12.49
N MET A 199 19.24 9.20 -11.65
CA MET A 199 18.80 9.26 -10.26
C MET A 199 17.27 9.41 -10.20
N SER A 200 16.71 9.13 -9.02
CA SER A 200 15.27 9.23 -8.80
C SER A 200 14.79 10.67 -9.05
N GLN A 201 13.70 10.79 -9.79
CA GLN A 201 13.17 12.06 -10.28
C GLN A 201 11.83 12.38 -9.61
N ASN A 202 11.60 13.64 -9.28
CA ASN A 202 10.33 14.15 -8.80
C ASN A 202 9.27 14.20 -9.90
N PHE A 203 8.01 14.10 -9.50
CA PHE A 203 6.91 14.66 -10.27
C PHE A 203 6.95 16.19 -10.22
N ASP A 204 6.34 16.82 -11.22
CA ASP A 204 6.22 18.28 -11.27
C ASP A 204 5.15 18.76 -10.27
N ARG A 205 4.10 17.95 -10.05
CA ARG A 205 3.09 18.11 -9.00
C ARG A 205 2.67 16.76 -8.44
N VAL A 206 2.41 16.70 -7.14
CA VAL A 206 1.76 15.57 -6.45
C VAL A 206 0.34 15.93 -6.03
N TYR A 207 -0.57 14.97 -6.06
CA TYR A 207 -1.98 15.16 -5.74
C TYR A 207 -2.42 14.09 -4.75
N ASN A 208 -3.46 14.38 -3.97
CA ASN A 208 -4.05 13.42 -3.05
C ASN A 208 -4.67 12.23 -3.83
N PRO A 209 -4.11 11.01 -3.76
CA PRO A 209 -4.65 9.85 -4.46
C PRO A 209 -6.06 9.46 -3.99
N GLU A 210 -6.50 9.87 -2.80
CA GLU A 210 -7.86 9.58 -2.30
C GLU A 210 -8.94 10.40 -3.02
N GLN A 211 -8.57 11.38 -3.85
CA GLN A 211 -9.49 12.06 -4.77
C GLN A 211 -9.80 11.23 -6.03
N LEU A 212 -9.11 10.10 -6.25
CA LEU A 212 -9.36 9.23 -7.38
C LEU A 212 -10.65 8.42 -7.20
N ASN A 213 -11.44 8.33 -8.27
CA ASN A 213 -12.59 7.45 -8.34
C ASN A 213 -12.13 6.00 -8.57
N TYR A 214 -11.74 5.30 -7.50
CA TYR A 214 -11.37 3.90 -7.56
C TYR A 214 -12.56 3.02 -7.94
N THR A 215 -12.43 2.25 -9.01
CA THR A 215 -13.34 1.18 -9.34
C THR A 215 -13.23 0.06 -8.30
N VAL A 216 -14.40 -0.40 -7.85
CA VAL A 216 -14.59 -1.37 -6.76
C VAL A 216 -13.95 -2.75 -7.07
N THR A 217 -13.35 -2.92 -8.24
CA THR A 217 -12.90 -4.21 -8.78
C THR A 217 -11.45 -4.58 -8.53
N GLY A 218 -10.54 -3.63 -8.26
CA GLY A 218 -9.10 -3.97 -8.31
C GLY A 218 -8.42 -4.30 -6.98
N PHE A 219 -9.07 -3.96 -5.89
CA PHE A 219 -9.23 -4.91 -4.80
C PHE A 219 -10.72 -4.88 -4.53
N LYS A 220 -11.35 -6.04 -4.35
CA LYS A 220 -12.26 -6.11 -3.21
C LYS A 220 -11.36 -5.73 -2.01
N GLN A 221 -11.25 -4.42 -1.72
CA GLN A 221 -11.63 -4.04 -0.37
C GLN A 221 -12.91 -4.82 -0.24
N LEU A 222 -12.96 -5.77 0.68
CA LEU A 222 -14.25 -6.07 1.23
C LEU A 222 -14.74 -4.66 1.61
N LYS A 223 -15.48 -3.98 0.69
CA LYS A 223 -16.79 -3.42 0.98
C LYS A 223 -17.27 -4.45 1.94
N SER A 224 -17.04 -4.17 3.22
CA SER A 224 -17.38 -5.12 4.22
C SER A 224 -18.87 -5.12 4.00
N GLU A 225 -19.40 -6.14 3.31
CA GLU A 225 -20.85 -6.40 3.29
C GLU A 225 -21.34 -6.41 4.75
N PHE A 226 -20.39 -6.69 5.65
CA PHE A 226 -20.32 -6.47 7.07
C PHE A 226 -19.85 -5.04 7.48
N LYS A 227 -20.48 -3.97 7.00
CA LYS A 227 -20.28 -2.61 7.53
C LYS A 227 -21.14 -2.48 8.79
N ASP A 228 -20.60 -1.84 9.82
CA ASP A 228 -21.33 -1.53 11.05
C ASP A 228 -21.90 -2.78 11.77
N ILE A 229 -21.12 -3.87 11.85
CA ILE A 229 -21.52 -5.00 12.69
C ILE A 229 -21.23 -4.70 14.17
N ALA A 230 -22.29 -4.62 14.96
CA ALA A 230 -22.20 -4.58 16.41
C ALA A 230 -22.79 -5.87 16.99
N ILE A 231 -22.03 -6.50 17.88
CA ILE A 231 -22.47 -7.68 18.63
C ILE A 231 -22.50 -7.30 20.10
N TYR A 232 -23.68 -7.42 20.73
CA TYR A 232 -23.83 -7.02 22.12
C TYR A 232 -25.00 -7.76 22.81
N PRO A 233 -24.91 -8.03 24.12
CA PRO A 233 -23.68 -7.90 24.92
C PRO A 233 -22.64 -8.92 24.44
N ASN A 234 -21.35 -8.59 24.56
CA ASN A 234 -20.27 -9.53 24.34
C ASN A 234 -19.18 -9.22 25.38
N PRO A 235 -19.00 -10.03 26.44
CA PRO A 235 -19.57 -11.37 26.65
C PRO A 235 -21.11 -11.44 26.81
N PHE A 236 -21.70 -12.61 26.55
CA PHE A 236 -23.15 -12.88 26.62
C PHE A 236 -23.46 -14.13 27.46
N ILE A 237 -24.70 -14.28 27.94
CA ILE A 237 -25.17 -15.50 28.61
C ILE A 237 -25.88 -16.38 27.57
N ASN A 238 -27.16 -16.13 27.33
CA ASN A 238 -27.95 -16.88 26.33
C ASN A 238 -28.40 -16.03 25.15
N LEU A 239 -28.33 -14.72 25.28
CA LEU A 239 -28.91 -13.79 24.33
C LEU A 239 -27.83 -12.87 23.75
N LEU A 240 -27.73 -12.90 22.43
CA LEU A 240 -26.72 -12.17 21.68
C LEU A 240 -27.40 -11.38 20.57
N ASN A 241 -27.28 -10.06 20.60
CA ASN A 241 -27.84 -9.22 19.55
C ASN A 241 -26.78 -8.93 18.50
N ILE A 242 -27.19 -8.97 17.23
CA ILE A 242 -26.35 -8.56 16.11
C ILE A 242 -27.06 -7.46 15.35
N LYS A 243 -26.40 -6.31 15.25
CA LYS A 243 -26.77 -5.23 14.33
C LYS A 243 -25.82 -5.28 13.14
N LEU A 244 -26.34 -5.21 11.92
CA LEU A 244 -25.55 -5.13 10.70
C LEU A 244 -26.33 -4.37 9.62
N ASN A 245 -25.62 -3.64 8.74
CA ASN A 245 -26.25 -2.97 7.61
C ASN A 245 -26.20 -3.85 6.35
N ILE A 246 -27.36 -4.13 5.77
CA ILE A 246 -27.50 -4.91 4.53
C ILE A 246 -27.51 -3.95 3.34
N GLU A 247 -26.47 -4.01 2.49
CA GLU A 247 -26.35 -3.09 1.34
C GLU A 247 -27.26 -3.47 0.16
N LYS A 248 -27.56 -4.77 0.01
CA LYS A 248 -28.38 -5.35 -1.06
C LYS A 248 -29.23 -6.47 -0.47
N GLU A 249 -30.44 -6.67 -1.00
CA GLU A 249 -31.26 -7.81 -0.62
C GLU A 249 -30.52 -9.13 -0.87
N SER A 250 -30.25 -9.87 0.22
CA SER A 250 -29.32 -11.00 0.24
C SER A 250 -29.71 -12.03 1.30
N ASN A 251 -29.33 -13.29 1.09
CA ASN A 251 -29.49 -14.34 2.09
C ASN A 251 -28.40 -14.22 3.18
N LEU A 252 -28.83 -14.04 4.43
CA LEU A 252 -27.98 -13.96 5.61
C LEU A 252 -28.01 -15.29 6.35
N GLN A 253 -26.84 -15.83 6.68
CA GLN A 253 -26.70 -17.02 7.53
C GLN A 253 -25.72 -16.72 8.67
N ILE A 254 -26.06 -17.12 9.89
CA ILE A 254 -25.21 -16.96 11.07
C ILE A 254 -25.04 -18.32 11.73
N ASP A 255 -23.81 -18.82 11.75
CA ASP A 255 -23.44 -20.06 12.41
C ASP A 255 -22.59 -19.76 13.65
N LEU A 256 -22.79 -20.52 14.73
CA LEU A 256 -21.88 -20.56 15.87
C LEU A 256 -20.84 -21.66 15.63
N ILE A 257 -19.56 -21.33 15.77
CA ILE A 257 -18.45 -22.27 15.58
C ILE A 257 -17.51 -22.26 16.79
N ASP A 258 -16.89 -23.40 17.10
CA ASP A 258 -15.88 -23.50 18.14
C ASP A 258 -14.48 -23.08 17.66
N LEU A 259 -13.48 -23.10 18.56
CA LEU A 259 -12.10 -22.71 18.26
C LEU A 259 -11.40 -23.62 17.24
N SER A 260 -11.92 -24.84 17.01
CA SER A 260 -11.41 -25.75 15.97
C SER A 260 -12.02 -25.48 14.59
N GLY A 261 -12.98 -24.55 14.51
CA GLY A 261 -13.73 -24.24 13.30
C GLY A 261 -14.93 -25.15 13.04
N ARG A 262 -15.24 -26.06 13.96
CA ARG A 262 -16.41 -26.94 13.85
C ARG A 262 -17.69 -26.16 14.15
N LYS A 263 -18.70 -26.34 13.30
CA LYS A 263 -20.03 -25.75 13.48
C LYS A 263 -20.76 -26.40 14.66
N ILE A 264 -21.15 -25.57 15.63
CA ILE A 264 -21.93 -25.96 16.81
C ILE A 264 -23.42 -25.81 16.54
N ALA A 265 -23.85 -24.66 16.01
CA ALA A 265 -25.25 -24.37 15.75
C ALA A 265 -25.44 -23.46 14.54
N ASN A 266 -26.62 -23.53 13.90
CA ASN A 266 -27.11 -22.48 13.02
C ASN A 266 -28.03 -21.56 13.83
N LEU A 267 -27.62 -20.31 14.02
CA LEU A 267 -28.37 -19.35 14.84
C LEU A 267 -29.39 -18.56 14.02
N PHE A 268 -29.12 -18.39 12.72
CA PHE A 268 -30.01 -17.68 11.82
C PHE A 268 -29.79 -18.12 10.36
N GLN A 269 -30.86 -18.15 9.58
CA GLN A 269 -30.83 -18.23 8.12
C GLN A 269 -32.07 -17.58 7.51
N GLY A 270 -31.90 -16.63 6.59
CA GLY A 270 -33.01 -16.04 5.85
C GLY A 270 -32.65 -14.85 4.97
N MET A 271 -33.55 -14.52 4.04
CA MET A 271 -33.44 -13.34 3.18
C MET A 271 -33.59 -12.06 3.99
N GLN A 272 -32.71 -11.09 3.78
CA GLN A 272 -32.76 -9.78 4.42
C GLN A 272 -32.87 -8.69 3.36
N LYS A 273 -33.73 -7.70 3.63
CA LYS A 273 -33.88 -6.51 2.79
C LYS A 273 -32.75 -5.52 3.05
N VAL A 274 -32.57 -4.58 2.12
CA VAL A 274 -31.63 -3.47 2.26
C VAL A 274 -31.94 -2.64 3.52
N GLY A 275 -30.90 -2.28 4.28
CA GLY A 275 -30.98 -1.41 5.46
C GLY A 275 -30.42 -2.05 6.73
N LEU A 276 -30.58 -1.33 7.85
CA LEU A 276 -30.12 -1.79 9.16
C LEU A 276 -30.98 -2.97 9.64
N THR A 277 -30.33 -4.11 9.83
CA THR A 277 -30.93 -5.34 10.37
C THR A 277 -30.49 -5.53 11.81
N SER A 278 -31.44 -5.82 12.70
CA SER A 278 -31.18 -6.18 14.10
C SER A 278 -31.74 -7.56 14.38
N LEU A 279 -30.89 -8.50 14.76
CA LEU A 279 -31.25 -9.88 15.09
C LEU A 279 -31.02 -10.14 16.57
N ASN A 280 -31.96 -10.87 17.18
CA ASN A 280 -31.84 -11.40 18.52
C ASN A 280 -31.58 -12.90 18.42
N LEU A 281 -30.37 -13.34 18.78
CA LEU A 281 -29.97 -14.74 18.70
C LEU A 281 -30.02 -15.36 20.09
N ASN A 282 -30.87 -16.37 20.25
CA ASN A 282 -30.93 -17.19 21.44
C ASN A 282 -30.02 -18.41 21.28
N ILE A 283 -29.03 -18.52 22.15
CA ILE A 283 -28.02 -19.57 22.16
C ILE A 283 -28.35 -20.49 23.32
N GLN A 284 -28.63 -21.76 23.00
CA GLN A 284 -29.11 -22.77 23.94
C GLN A 284 -28.18 -22.96 25.15
N ASP A 285 -28.76 -23.35 26.29
CA ASP A 285 -28.07 -23.55 27.57
C ASP A 285 -27.04 -24.69 27.56
N ASP A 286 -27.21 -25.67 26.66
CA ASP A 286 -26.33 -26.83 26.52
C ASP A 286 -24.94 -26.48 25.95
N ILE A 287 -24.82 -25.31 25.31
CA ILE A 287 -23.54 -24.77 24.86
C ILE A 287 -22.75 -24.28 26.07
N LYS A 288 -21.60 -24.92 26.33
CA LYS A 288 -20.73 -24.61 27.48
C LYS A 288 -20.22 -23.17 27.44
N GLN A 289 -19.95 -22.59 28.61
CA GLN A 289 -19.20 -21.33 28.72
C GLN A 289 -17.84 -21.41 27.99
N GLY A 290 -17.41 -20.33 27.36
CA GLY A 290 -16.15 -20.29 26.62
C GLY A 290 -16.13 -19.33 25.43
N MET A 291 -15.03 -19.35 24.69
CA MET A 291 -14.86 -18.56 23.47
C MET A 291 -15.40 -19.32 22.25
N TYR A 292 -16.18 -18.61 21.44
CA TYR A 292 -16.72 -19.08 20.17
C TYR A 292 -16.51 -18.02 19.09
N PHE A 293 -16.76 -18.39 17.84
CA PHE A 293 -16.91 -17.43 16.75
C PHE A 293 -18.31 -17.51 16.16
N LEU A 294 -18.83 -16.34 15.81
CA LEU A 294 -19.97 -16.21 14.91
C LEU A 294 -19.45 -16.11 13.48
N LYS A 295 -19.81 -17.09 12.65
CA LYS A 295 -19.58 -17.06 11.21
C LYS A 295 -20.80 -16.47 10.52
N ILE A 296 -20.72 -15.18 10.22
CA ILE A 296 -21.75 -14.44 9.49
C ILE A 296 -21.46 -14.58 8.01
N LYS A 297 -22.44 -15.06 7.23
CA LYS A 297 -22.36 -15.26 5.78
C LYS A 297 -23.43 -14.45 5.08
N ILE A 298 -23.04 -13.70 4.06
CA ILE A 298 -23.94 -12.99 3.16
C ILE A 298 -23.55 -13.42 1.74
N GLU A 299 -24.48 -14.06 1.04
CA GLU A 299 -24.23 -14.67 -0.28
C GLU A 299 -22.95 -15.55 -0.27
N ASN A 300 -21.90 -15.14 -0.99
CA ASN A 300 -20.64 -15.87 -1.12
C ASN A 300 -19.54 -15.41 -0.15
N ASN A 301 -19.82 -14.45 0.73
CA ASN A 301 -18.83 -13.87 1.63
C ASN A 301 -19.10 -14.31 3.07
N SER A 302 -18.04 -14.38 3.89
CA SER A 302 -18.18 -14.67 5.31
C SER A 302 -17.22 -13.86 6.18
N LYS A 303 -17.62 -13.58 7.41
CA LYS A 303 -16.81 -12.91 8.44
C LYS A 303 -16.97 -13.64 9.77
N LEU A 304 -15.85 -13.78 10.48
CA LEU A 304 -15.81 -14.31 11.84
C LEU A 304 -15.79 -13.16 12.84
N ILE A 305 -16.60 -13.25 13.87
CA ILE A 305 -16.57 -12.32 15.01
C ILE A 305 -16.54 -13.13 16.30
N THR A 306 -15.64 -12.78 17.21
CA THR A 306 -15.52 -13.42 18.52
C THR A 306 -16.77 -13.21 19.34
N ALA A 307 -17.26 -14.27 19.99
CA ALA A 307 -18.36 -14.24 20.92
C ALA A 307 -17.98 -15.03 22.18
N ILE A 308 -18.10 -14.42 23.36
CA ILE A 308 -17.70 -15.03 24.63
C ILE A 308 -18.97 -15.40 25.40
N LYS A 309 -19.23 -16.70 25.58
CA LYS A 309 -20.35 -17.19 26.39
C LYS A 309 -19.94 -17.29 27.85
N LEU A 310 -20.70 -16.66 28.72
CA LEU A 310 -20.65 -16.78 30.18
C LEU A 310 -21.70 -17.79 30.65
N ASN A 311 -21.58 -18.23 31.90
CA ASN A 311 -22.57 -19.05 32.60
C ASN A 311 -23.97 -18.41 32.59
#